data_AF-A0A7S1MD24-F1
#
_entry.id   AF-A0A7S1MD24-F1
#
_cell.length_a   1.000
_cell.length_b   1.000
_cell.length_c   1.000
_cell.angle_alpha   90.00
_cell.angle_beta   90.00
_cell.angle_gamma   90.00
#
_symmetry.space_group_name_H-M   'P 1'
#
loop_
_entity.id
_entity.type
_entity.pdbx_description
1 polymer ?
#
loop_
_entity_poly.entity_id
_entity_poly.type
_entity_poly.pdbx_seq_one_letter_code
_entity_poly.pdbx_strand_id
1 'polypeptide(L)'
;GLLVLYWVAGHHMEAFTRGQELGKKLPHKSWNDILALFESVHTHDIMCTVMVVLLLHALGKLPKFRAQLAPNAEGPSEVLEHVLDKCPRVLPSYSCLNLECQRLTRVCLTR
;
A
#
# COMPACT_ATOMS: atom_id res chain seq x y z
N GLY A 1 5.53 -3.21 4.21
CA GLY A 1 4.68 -2.89 3.05
C GLY A 1 5.51 -2.37 1.90
N LEU A 2 5.83 -1.08 1.87
CA LEU A 2 6.49 -0.44 0.73
C LEU A 2 7.84 -1.06 0.32
N LEU A 3 8.72 -1.34 1.29
CA LEU A 3 10.03 -1.93 1.02
C LEU A 3 9.95 -3.35 0.44
N VAL A 4 8.95 -4.13 0.83
CA VAL A 4 8.72 -5.48 0.29
C VAL A 4 8.39 -5.39 -1.20
N LEU A 5 7.46 -4.50 -1.57
CA LEU A 5 7.09 -4.30 -2.97
C LEU A 5 8.26 -3.76 -3.79
N TYR A 6 9.02 -2.81 -3.24
CA TYR A 6 10.22 -2.29 -3.88
C TYR A 6 11.26 -3.39 -4.14
N TRP A 7 11.56 -4.22 -3.14
CA TRP A 7 12.56 -5.28 -3.29
C TRP A 7 12.10 -6.39 -4.24
N VAL A 8 10.82 -6.76 -4.23
CA VAL A 8 10.28 -7.76 -5.17
C VAL A 8 10.26 -7.21 -6.60
N ALA A 9 9.74 -6.00 -6.81
CA ALA A 9 9.70 -5.38 -8.14
C ALA A 9 11.10 -5.07 -8.72
N GLY A 10 12.08 -4.78 -7.86
CA GLY A 10 13.47 -4.52 -8.26
C GLY A 10 14.39 -5.75 -8.23
N HIS A 11 13.84 -6.95 -7.99
CA HIS A 11 14.60 -8.20 -7.85
C HIS A 11 15.73 -8.16 -6.79
N HIS A 12 15.57 -7.37 -5.72
CA HIS A 12 16.56 -7.17 -4.66
C HIS A 12 16.49 -8.25 -3.56
N MET A 13 16.70 -9.52 -3.90
CA MET A 13 16.63 -10.65 -2.96
C MET A 13 17.56 -10.49 -1.74
N GLU A 14 18.79 -10.01 -1.95
CA GLU A 14 19.75 -9.84 -0.87
C GLU A 14 19.28 -8.82 0.16
N ALA A 15 18.72 -7.69 -0.30
CA ALA A 15 18.16 -6.68 0.58
C ALA A 15 16.92 -7.20 1.31
N PHE A 16 16.06 -7.96 0.62
CA PHE A 16 14.88 -8.61 1.18
C PHE A 16 15.22 -9.60 2.30
N THR A 17 16.35 -10.30 2.17
CA THR A 17 16.75 -11.39 3.06
C THR A 17 17.83 -11.01 4.08
N ARG A 18 18.31 -9.75 4.11
CA ARG A 18 19.47 -9.37 4.95
C ARG A 18 19.29 -9.58 6.45
N GLY A 19 18.04 -9.61 6.93
CA GLY A 19 17.71 -9.82 8.35
C GLY A 19 17.42 -11.27 8.72
N GLN A 20 17.51 -12.20 7.78
CA GLN A 20 17.24 -13.62 8.04
C GLN A 20 18.49 -14.32 8.55
N GLU A 21 18.31 -15.27 9.48
CA GLU A 21 19.39 -16.16 9.92
C GLU A 21 19.98 -16.93 8.72
N LEU A 22 21.31 -17.09 8.66
CA LEU A 22 22.01 -17.68 7.51
C LEU A 22 21.45 -19.05 7.08
N GLY A 23 21.07 -19.91 8.04
CA GLY A 23 20.49 -21.24 7.77
C GLY A 23 18.99 -21.23 7.44
N LYS A 24 18.31 -20.10 7.59
CA LYS A 24 16.87 -19.91 7.30
C LYS A 24 16.64 -18.88 6.21
N LYS A 25 17.71 -18.48 5.52
CA LYS A 25 17.62 -17.51 4.44
C LYS A 25 16.74 -18.07 3.33
N LEU A 26 15.86 -17.25 2.79
CA LEU A 26 14.94 -17.63 1.74
C LEU A 26 15.74 -18.24 0.58
N PRO A 27 15.44 -19.49 0.17
CA PRO A 27 16.13 -20.10 -0.96
C PRO A 27 15.80 -19.39 -2.27
N HIS A 28 16.72 -19.43 -3.24
CA HIS A 28 16.50 -18.87 -4.59
C HIS A 28 15.24 -19.43 -5.27
N LYS A 29 14.95 -20.72 -5.08
CA LYS A 29 13.72 -21.34 -5.61
C LYS A 29 12.48 -20.63 -5.07
N SER A 30 12.37 -20.47 -3.76
CA SER A 30 11.25 -19.78 -3.12
C SER A 30 11.17 -18.30 -3.50
N TRP A 31 12.31 -17.65 -3.73
CA TRP A 31 12.33 -16.29 -4.28
C TRP A 31 11.73 -16.23 -5.68
N ASN A 32 12.09 -17.17 -6.56
CA ASN A 32 11.52 -17.25 -7.90
C ASN A 32 10.02 -17.55 -7.87
N ASP A 33 9.56 -18.39 -6.94
CA ASP A 33 8.12 -18.64 -6.73
C ASP A 33 7.38 -17.35 -6.34
N ILE A 34 7.98 -16.50 -5.48
CA ILE A 34 7.45 -15.17 -5.12
C ILE A 34 7.42 -14.25 -6.33
N LEU A 35 8.49 -14.22 -7.13
CA LEU A 35 8.56 -13.41 -8.34
C LEU A 35 7.49 -13.83 -9.35
N ALA A 36 7.34 -15.13 -9.61
CA ALA A 36 6.32 -15.64 -10.53
C ALA A 36 4.89 -15.31 -10.05
N LEU A 37 4.64 -15.44 -8.75
CA LEU A 37 3.36 -15.02 -8.18
C LEU A 37 3.14 -13.52 -8.35
N PHE A 38 4.14 -12.69 -8.03
CA PHE A 38 4.08 -11.24 -8.20
C PHE A 38 3.82 -10.89 -9.67
N GLU A 39 4.55 -11.52 -10.59
CA GLU A 39 4.42 -11.32 -12.02
C GLU A 39 3.00 -11.66 -12.53
N SER A 40 2.36 -12.69 -11.97
CA SER A 40 1.00 -13.07 -12.34
C SER A 40 -0.07 -12.03 -11.97
N VAL A 41 0.22 -11.11 -11.04
CA VAL A 41 -0.75 -10.13 -10.53
C VAL A 41 -0.31 -8.66 -10.68
N HIS A 42 0.92 -8.39 -11.12
CA HIS A 42 1.52 -7.05 -11.16
C HIS A 42 1.08 -6.17 -12.36
N THR A 43 -0.22 -6.05 -12.62
CA THR A 43 -0.63 -5.01 -13.58
C THR A 43 -0.26 -3.63 -13.02
N HIS A 44 0.07 -2.69 -13.91
CA HIS A 44 0.40 -1.31 -13.53
C HIS A 44 -0.67 -0.73 -12.60
N ASP A 45 -1.95 -0.94 -12.93
CA ASP A 45 -3.09 -0.44 -12.16
C ASP A 45 -3.20 -1.08 -10.77
N ILE A 46 -2.97 -2.39 -10.65
CA ILE A 46 -2.96 -3.07 -9.34
C ILE A 46 -1.81 -2.53 -8.48
N MET A 47 -0.62 -2.36 -9.06
CA MET A 47 0.54 -1.84 -8.33
C MET A 47 0.33 -0.40 -7.86
N CYS A 48 -0.19 0.47 -8.73
CA CYS A 48 -0.57 1.83 -8.34
C CYS A 48 -1.61 1.82 -7.21
N THR A 49 -2.62 0.96 -7.30
CA THR A 49 -3.66 0.82 -6.28
C THR A 49 -3.08 0.39 -4.93
N VAL A 50 -2.25 -0.65 -4.91
CA VAL A 50 -1.60 -1.14 -3.68
C VAL A 50 -0.72 -0.07 -3.06
N MET A 51 0.04 0.67 -3.88
CA MET A 51 0.89 1.77 -3.40
C MET A 51 0.06 2.91 -2.79
N VAL A 52 -1.04 3.29 -3.45
CA VAL A 52 -1.98 4.30 -2.92
C VAL A 52 -2.59 3.83 -1.60
N VAL A 53 -3.06 2.58 -1.50
CA VAL A 53 -3.59 2.02 -0.25
C VAL A 53 -2.54 2.10 0.87
N LEU A 54 -1.30 1.66 0.64
CA LEU A 54 -0.24 1.71 1.65
C LEU A 54 0.08 3.15 2.07
N LEU A 55 0.14 4.07 1.11
CA LEU A 55 0.40 5.48 1.36
C LEU A 55 -0.72 6.11 2.19
N LEU A 56 -1.98 5.91 1.80
CA LEU A 56 -3.14 6.47 2.50
C LEU A 56 -3.28 5.88 3.91
N HIS A 57 -3.06 4.58 4.07
CA HIS A 57 -3.06 3.96 5.40
C HIS A 57 -1.96 4.54 6.31
N ALA A 58 -0.79 4.87 5.78
CA ALA A 58 0.25 5.57 6.53
C ALA A 58 -0.15 7.02 6.85
N LEU A 59 -0.74 7.72 5.87
CA LEU A 59 -1.19 9.10 5.98
C LEU A 59 -2.27 9.27 7.06
N GLY A 60 -3.26 8.38 7.10
CA GLY A 60 -4.33 8.38 8.11
C GLY A 60 -3.82 8.20 9.54
N LYS A 61 -2.60 7.65 9.73
CA LYS A 61 -1.97 7.52 11.05
C LYS A 61 -1.24 8.78 11.51
N LEU A 62 -1.03 9.77 10.63
CA LEU A 62 -0.35 11.02 10.98
C LEU A 62 -1.28 11.94 11.78
N PRO A 63 -0.96 12.28 13.05
CA PRO A 63 -1.85 13.08 13.89
C PRO A 63 -2.23 14.43 13.28
N LYS A 64 -1.29 15.11 12.62
CA LYS A 64 -1.53 16.40 11.95
C LYS A 64 -2.54 16.29 10.81
N PHE A 65 -2.45 15.23 10.02
CA PHE A 65 -3.38 14.98 8.92
C PHE A 65 -4.80 14.76 9.45
N ARG A 66 -4.94 13.95 10.50
CA ARG A 66 -6.22 13.72 11.18
C ARG A 66 -6.83 15.02 11.71
N ALA A 67 -6.04 15.79 12.45
CA ALA A 67 -6.50 17.04 13.07
C ALA A 67 -6.97 18.09 12.04
N GLN A 68 -6.39 18.11 10.84
CA GLN A 68 -6.74 19.09 9.81
C GLN A 68 -7.97 18.71 8.99
N LEU A 69 -8.17 17.42 8.72
CA LEU A 69 -9.18 16.98 7.75
C LEU A 69 -10.38 16.27 8.37
N ALA A 70 -10.22 15.66 9.54
CA ALA A 70 -11.30 15.02 10.28
C ALA A 70 -11.02 15.12 11.79
N PRO A 71 -11.11 16.33 12.39
CA PRO A 71 -10.75 16.55 13.78
C PRO A 71 -11.60 15.75 14.78
N ASN A 72 -12.80 15.36 14.39
CA ASN A 72 -13.73 14.60 15.23
C ASN A 72 -13.60 13.08 15.07
N ALA A 73 -12.75 12.59 14.16
CA ALA A 73 -12.64 11.17 13.89
C ALA A 73 -11.72 10.47 14.90
N GLU A 74 -12.21 9.38 15.48
CA GLU A 74 -11.60 8.65 16.58
C GLU A 74 -10.40 7.82 16.14
N GLY A 75 -10.39 7.38 14.87
CA GLY A 75 -9.36 6.49 14.34
C GLY A 75 -8.87 6.83 12.92
N PRO A 76 -7.69 6.29 12.51
CA PRO A 76 -7.18 6.44 11.15
C PRO A 76 -8.17 6.00 10.06
N SER A 77 -8.93 4.92 10.28
CA SER A 77 -9.90 4.41 9.30
C SER A 77 -11.06 5.39 9.09
N GLU A 78 -11.62 5.93 10.17
CA GLU A 78 -12.71 6.92 10.10
C GLU A 78 -12.26 8.24 9.45
N VAL A 79 -11.03 8.68 9.72
CA VAL A 79 -10.42 9.83 9.04
C VAL A 79 -10.34 9.57 7.54
N LEU A 80 -9.85 8.40 7.13
CA LEU A 80 -9.71 8.05 5.72
C LEU A 80 -11.07 7.90 5.04
N GLU A 81 -12.06 7.31 5.70
CA GLU A 81 -13.43 7.24 5.21
C GLU A 81 -13.99 8.65 4.97
N HIS A 82 -13.87 9.55 5.96
CA HIS A 82 -14.29 10.93 5.84
C HIS A 82 -13.61 11.65 4.66
N VAL A 83 -12.28 11.54 4.55
CA VAL A 83 -11.51 12.22 3.51
C VAL A 83 -11.82 11.67 2.13
N LEU A 84 -11.94 10.35 1.97
CA LEU A 84 -12.25 9.72 0.69
C LEU A 84 -13.65 10.09 0.20
N ASP A 85 -14.63 10.27 1.11
CA ASP A 85 -16.00 10.65 0.77
C ASP A 85 -16.20 12.14 0.57
N LYS A 86 -15.68 12.98 1.48
CA LYS A 86 -15.98 14.42 1.50
C LYS A 86 -14.95 15.25 0.76
N CYS A 87 -13.70 14.79 0.71
CA CYS A 87 -12.58 15.59 0.24
C CYS A 87 -11.58 14.81 -0.65
N PRO A 88 -11.98 13.94 -1.60
CA PRO A 88 -11.03 13.10 -2.34
C PRO A 88 -9.97 13.89 -3.12
N ARG A 89 -10.26 15.14 -3.48
CA ARG A 89 -9.35 16.05 -4.19
C ARG A 89 -8.07 16.38 -3.41
N VAL A 90 -8.08 16.26 -2.08
CA VAL A 90 -6.86 16.47 -1.26
C VAL A 90 -5.88 15.30 -1.35
N LEU A 91 -6.28 14.22 -2.05
CA LEU A 91 -5.49 13.03 -2.31
C LEU A 91 -5.29 12.85 -3.83
N PRO A 92 -4.36 13.60 -4.47
CA PRO A 92 -4.15 13.55 -5.92
C PRO A 92 -3.86 12.13 -6.41
N SER A 93 -3.02 11.37 -5.71
CA SER A 93 -2.66 10.00 -6.09
C SER A 93 -3.86 9.05 -6.08
N TYR A 94 -4.85 9.27 -5.22
CA TYR A 94 -6.11 8.53 -5.23
C TYR A 94 -7.01 8.97 -6.40
N SER A 95 -7.11 10.28 -6.63
CA SER A 95 -7.93 10.87 -7.69
C SER A 95 -7.46 10.46 -9.11
N CYS A 96 -6.17 10.17 -9.28
CA CYS A 96 -5.60 9.70 -10.54
C CYS A 96 -5.87 8.22 -10.84
N LEU A 97 -6.37 7.43 -9.88
CA LEU A 97 -6.72 6.04 -10.13
C LEU A 97 -8.00 5.94 -10.99
N ASN A 98 -8.13 4.87 -11.77
CA ASN A 98 -9.40 4.55 -12.42
C ASN A 98 -10.48 4.20 -11.39
N LEU A 99 -11.76 4.24 -11.79
CA LEU A 99 -12.90 4.08 -10.88
C LEU A 99 -12.87 2.76 -10.10
N GLU A 100 -12.46 1.66 -10.73
CA GLU A 100 -12.40 0.36 -10.08
C GLU A 100 -11.30 0.32 -9.01
N CYS A 101 -10.13 0.88 -9.32
CA CYS A 101 -9.01 1.01 -8.39
C CYS A 101 -9.34 1.93 -7.20
N GLN A 102 -10.10 3.01 -7.45
CA GLN A 102 -10.62 3.88 -6.40
C GLN A 102 -11.58 3.13 -5.47
N ARG A 103 -12.47 2.30 -6.03
CA ARG A 103 -13.41 1.47 -5.29
C ARG A 103 -12.68 0.44 -4.42
N LEU A 104 -11.72 -0.29 -5.00
CA LEU A 104 -10.90 -1.26 -4.27
C LEU A 104 -10.11 -0.60 -3.13
N THR A 105 -9.52 0.56 -3.40
CA THR A 105 -8.78 1.34 -2.39
C THR A 105 -9.65 1.67 -1.18
N ARG A 106 -10.90 2.12 -1.40
CA ARG A 106 -11.86 2.37 -0.30
C ARG A 106 -12.12 1.11 0.51
N VAL A 107 -12.46 0.01 -0.16
CA VAL A 107 -12.73 -1.29 0.49
C VAL A 107 -11.55 -1.75 1.35
N CYS A 108 -10.32 -1.49 0.93
CA CYS A 108 -9.12 -1.86 1.68
C CYS A 108 -8.83 -0.95 2.88
N LEU A 109 -9.29 0.30 2.89
CA LEU A 109 -8.94 1.31 3.90
C LEU A 109 -10.00 1.54 4.96
N THR A 110 -11.26 1.24 4.66
CA THR A 110 -12.41 1.55 5.54
C THR A 110 -13.10 0.30 6.08
N ARG A 111 -12.43 -0.85 6.05
CA ARG A 111 -12.83 -2.08 6.77
C ARG A 111 -12.16 -2.13 8.13
#